data_AF-A0A5E7W3E5-F1
#
_entry.id   AF-A0A5E7W3E5-F1
#
_cell.length_a   1.000
_cell.length_b   1.000
_cell.length_c   1.000
_cell.angle_alpha   90.00
_cell.angle_beta   90.00
_cell.angle_gamma   90.00
#
_symmetry.space_group_name_H-M   'P 1'
#
loop_
_entity.id
_entity.type
_entity.pdbx_description
1 polymer ?
#
loop_
_entity_poly.entity_id
_entity_poly.type
_entity_poly.pdbx_seq_one_letter_code
_entity_poly.pdbx_strand_id
1 'polypeptide(L)'
;MHKVAQCYFGVWKRRLIQHRSGRSDRETAVYWLQTPRLFADLRIPSNPLPSLALEELSHSQHLALCEQKGFAGVTQIDADICQWHRKMDYQPASGAEDIGRMHFETSECLIETALDESYYEIWDRLPDSLGVCHGQWLQAMNEPSRQGCLLLAGDYFLFAASRPTPLTPGAAHSFQLAVGAVRLIRDTSPS
;
A
#
# COMPACT_ATOMS: atom_id res chain seq x y z
N MET A 1 -17.45 8.53 12.50
CA MET A 1 -16.09 8.29 11.99
C MET A 1 -15.43 9.63 11.72
N HIS A 2 -14.34 9.93 12.41
CA HIS A 2 -13.61 11.20 12.28
C HIS A 2 -12.72 11.18 11.03
N LYS A 3 -12.54 12.34 10.40
CA LYS A 3 -11.55 12.50 9.33
C LYS A 3 -10.15 12.37 9.91
N VAL A 4 -9.26 11.72 9.17
CA VAL A 4 -7.83 11.63 9.51
C VAL A 4 -7.23 13.04 9.58
N ALA A 5 -6.33 13.28 10.53
CA ALA A 5 -5.68 14.57 10.69
C ALA A 5 -4.75 14.90 9.50
N GLN A 6 -4.64 16.18 9.16
CA GLN A 6 -3.89 16.64 7.97
C GLN A 6 -2.40 16.28 8.02
N CYS A 7 -1.81 16.13 9.21
CA CYS A 7 -0.43 15.70 9.36
C CYS A 7 -0.16 14.34 8.70
N TYR A 8 -1.17 13.50 8.49
CA TYR A 8 -1.00 12.22 7.81
C TYR A 8 -1.10 12.31 6.28
N PHE A 9 -1.64 13.38 5.70
CA PHE A 9 -1.99 13.42 4.27
C PHE A 9 -0.76 13.40 3.35
N GLY A 10 -0.90 12.91 2.14
CA GLY A 10 0.22 12.87 1.19
C GLY A 10 0.72 11.46 0.94
N VAL A 11 1.88 11.37 0.30
CA VAL A 11 2.58 10.12 0.02
C VAL A 11 3.79 10.02 0.94
N TRP A 12 3.84 8.91 1.66
CA TRP A 12 4.94 8.52 2.53
C TRP A 12 5.72 7.40 1.87
N LYS A 13 7.03 7.59 1.71
CA LYS A 13 7.94 6.54 1.26
C LYS A 13 8.62 5.94 2.47
N ARG A 14 8.55 4.62 2.61
CA ARG A 14 9.27 3.94 3.68
C ARG A 14 10.76 3.97 3.39
N ARG A 15 11.53 4.45 4.36
CA ARG A 15 13.00 4.47 4.34
C ARG A 15 13.61 3.22 4.98
N LEU A 16 12.93 2.65 5.97
CA LEU A 16 13.41 1.52 6.75
C LEU A 16 12.24 0.79 7.41
N ILE A 17 12.32 -0.53 7.48
CA ILE A 17 11.72 -1.34 8.55
C ILE A 17 12.82 -2.08 9.31
N GLN A 18 12.72 -2.11 10.63
CA GLN A 18 13.59 -2.88 11.51
C GLN A 18 12.73 -3.72 12.45
N HIS A 19 12.97 -5.03 12.47
CA HIS A 19 12.34 -5.94 13.41
C HIS A 19 13.23 -6.15 14.64
N ARG A 20 12.60 -6.42 15.78
CA ARG A 20 13.27 -6.83 17.03
C ARG A 20 14.13 -8.09 16.86
N SER A 21 13.78 -8.96 15.90
CA SER A 21 14.58 -10.15 15.54
C SER A 21 15.92 -9.83 14.86
N GLY A 22 16.22 -8.57 14.58
CA GLY A 22 17.43 -8.13 13.88
C GLY A 22 17.27 -8.00 12.36
N ARG A 23 16.19 -8.54 11.78
CA ARG A 23 15.89 -8.39 10.36
C ARG A 23 15.55 -6.94 10.02
N SER A 24 16.14 -6.40 8.96
CA SER A 24 15.83 -5.08 8.42
C SER A 24 15.62 -5.12 6.92
N ASP A 25 14.88 -4.15 6.40
CA ASP A 25 14.66 -3.97 4.98
C ASP A 25 14.63 -2.47 4.64
N ARG A 26 15.46 -2.09 3.66
CA ARG A 26 15.60 -0.74 3.09
C ARG A 26 15.47 -0.74 1.58
N GLU A 27 15.32 -1.94 0.99
CA GLU A 27 15.44 -2.17 -0.45
C GLU A 27 14.05 -2.25 -1.09
N THR A 28 13.05 -2.78 -0.38
CA THR A 28 11.67 -2.78 -0.86
C THR A 28 11.17 -1.34 -0.93
N ALA A 29 10.80 -0.89 -2.13
CA ALA A 29 10.18 0.41 -2.31
C ALA A 29 8.72 0.34 -1.84
N VAL A 30 8.44 0.96 -0.69
CA VAL A 30 7.10 1.00 -0.11
C VAL A 30 6.58 2.43 -0.11
N TYR A 31 5.38 2.62 -0.64
CA TYR A 31 4.68 3.88 -0.71
C TYR A 31 3.31 3.76 -0.06
N TRP A 32 3.00 4.66 0.86
CA TRP A 32 1.69 4.80 1.48
C TRP A 32 1.11 6.17 1.15
N LEU A 33 -0.02 6.20 0.43
CA LEU A 33 -0.76 7.43 0.15
C LEU A 33 -1.96 7.51 1.09
N GLN A 34 -2.05 8.61 1.85
CA GLN A 34 -3.13 8.87 2.78
C GLN A 34 -3.92 10.13 2.38
N THR A 35 -5.25 9.99 2.38
CA THR A 35 -6.21 11.08 2.17
C THR A 35 -7.02 11.31 3.46
N PRO A 36 -8.03 12.20 3.51
CA PRO A 36 -8.83 12.40 4.73
C PRO A 36 -9.54 11.15 5.27
N ARG A 37 -9.67 10.09 4.47
CA ARG A 37 -10.34 8.84 4.89
C ARG A 37 -9.77 7.58 4.25
N LEU A 38 -9.43 7.64 2.97
CA LEU A 38 -8.93 6.47 2.24
C LEU A 38 -7.41 6.44 2.25
N PHE A 39 -6.87 5.24 2.14
CA PHE A 39 -5.45 5.03 1.91
C PHE A 39 -5.19 3.94 0.87
N ALA A 40 -3.98 3.94 0.32
CA ALA A 40 -3.42 2.81 -0.39
C ALA A 40 -1.92 2.66 -0.06
N ASP A 41 -1.47 1.41 -0.03
CA ASP A 41 -0.08 1.00 0.17
C ASP A 41 0.39 0.18 -1.05
N LEU A 42 1.61 0.46 -1.52
CA LEU A 42 2.26 -0.21 -2.64
C LEU A 42 3.65 -0.66 -2.21
N ARG A 43 3.93 -1.96 -2.31
CA ARG A 43 5.23 -2.56 -2.01
C ARG A 43 5.80 -3.22 -3.25
N ILE A 44 6.87 -2.63 -3.77
CA ILE A 44 7.58 -3.12 -4.96
C ILE A 44 8.87 -3.79 -4.47
N PRO A 45 9.03 -5.11 -4.69
CA PRO A 45 10.28 -5.81 -4.41
C PRO A 45 11.46 -5.17 -5.15
N SER A 46 12.67 -5.27 -4.59
CA SER A 46 13.88 -4.74 -5.22
C SER A 46 14.29 -5.52 -6.47
N ASN A 47 13.91 -6.79 -6.56
CA ASN A 47 14.11 -7.58 -7.77
C ASN A 47 13.14 -7.13 -8.87
N PRO A 48 13.63 -6.84 -10.08
CA PRO A 48 12.79 -6.43 -11.18
C PRO A 48 11.76 -7.51 -11.50
N LEU A 49 10.50 -7.10 -11.62
CA LEU A 49 9.44 -8.00 -12.05
C LEU A 49 9.78 -8.48 -13.47
N PRO A 50 9.75 -9.79 -13.72
CA PRO A 50 10.08 -10.32 -15.03
C PRO A 50 9.05 -9.85 -16.08
N SER A 51 9.53 -9.49 -17.27
CA SER A 51 8.70 -9.02 -18.38
C SER A 51 8.20 -10.13 -19.32
N LEU A 52 8.48 -11.39 -18.98
CA LEU A 52 8.09 -12.57 -19.76
C LEU A 52 6.64 -12.95 -19.50
N ALA A 53 6.07 -13.79 -20.37
CA ALA A 53 4.77 -14.40 -20.09
C ALA A 53 4.84 -15.25 -18.81
N LEU A 54 3.71 -15.40 -18.12
CA LEU A 54 3.68 -16.06 -16.81
C LEU A 54 4.19 -17.51 -16.89
N GLU A 55 3.84 -18.22 -17.95
CA GLU A 55 4.29 -19.58 -18.27
C GLU A 55 5.80 -19.70 -18.55
N GLU A 56 6.48 -18.60 -18.88
CA GLU A 56 7.91 -18.56 -19.22
C GLU A 56 8.78 -18.23 -18.01
N LEU A 57 8.17 -17.92 -16.86
CA LEU A 57 8.90 -17.56 -15.66
C LEU A 57 9.50 -18.78 -14.98
N SER A 58 10.74 -18.63 -14.51
CA SER A 58 11.34 -19.57 -13.59
C SER A 58 10.57 -19.61 -12.26
N HIS A 59 10.76 -20.68 -11.50
CA HIS A 59 10.20 -20.79 -10.15
C HIS A 59 10.60 -19.62 -9.24
N SER A 60 11.87 -19.16 -9.32
CA SER A 60 12.33 -18.02 -8.53
C SER A 60 11.68 -16.70 -8.96
N GLN A 61 11.38 -16.54 -10.24
CA GLN A 61 10.64 -15.40 -10.77
C GLN A 61 9.18 -15.42 -10.34
N HIS A 62 8.54 -16.59 -10.30
CA HIS A 62 7.21 -16.74 -9.72
C HIS A 62 7.17 -16.36 -8.23
N LEU A 63 8.17 -16.78 -7.46
CA LEU A 63 8.29 -16.40 -6.06
C LEU A 63 8.44 -14.88 -5.88
N ALA A 64 9.25 -14.23 -6.73
CA ALA A 64 9.40 -12.77 -6.70
C ALA A 64 8.07 -12.03 -6.97
N LEU A 65 7.21 -12.56 -7.85
CA LEU A 65 5.86 -11.99 -8.05
C LEU A 65 4.97 -12.11 -6.79
N CYS A 66 5.15 -13.16 -6.00
CA CYS A 66 4.43 -13.35 -4.74
C CYS A 66 4.89 -12.39 -3.63
N GLU A 67 6.09 -11.82 -3.74
CA GLU A 67 6.62 -10.84 -2.79
C GLU A 67 5.99 -9.46 -2.98
N GLN A 68 5.48 -9.16 -4.18
CA GLN A 68 4.76 -7.92 -4.43
C GLN A 68 3.49 -7.88 -3.59
N LYS A 69 3.28 -6.76 -2.91
CA LYS A 69 2.10 -6.52 -2.07
C LYS A 69 1.56 -5.12 -2.34
N GLY A 70 0.28 -4.96 -2.09
CA GLY A 70 -0.38 -3.68 -2.12
C GLY A 70 -1.80 -3.84 -1.62
N PHE A 71 -2.37 -2.78 -1.08
CA PHE A 71 -3.71 -2.80 -0.51
C PHE A 71 -4.30 -1.40 -0.46
N ALA A 72 -5.63 -1.32 -0.39
CA ALA A 72 -6.36 -0.07 -0.27
C ALA A 72 -7.51 -0.23 0.72
N GLY A 73 -7.87 0.86 1.40
CA GLY A 73 -8.83 0.76 2.49
C GLY A 73 -9.20 2.09 3.13
N VAL A 74 -9.68 2.00 4.37
CA VAL A 74 -10.07 3.13 5.20
C VAL A 74 -9.15 3.19 6.41
N THR A 75 -8.69 4.40 6.72
CA THR A 75 -7.84 4.63 7.90
C THR A 75 -8.71 5.06 9.07
N GLN A 76 -8.46 4.48 10.24
CA GLN A 76 -9.02 4.92 11.51
C GLN A 76 -7.87 5.29 12.43
N ILE A 77 -7.97 6.44 13.10
CA ILE A 77 -6.97 6.91 14.05
C ILE A 77 -7.64 7.17 15.38
N ASP A 78 -7.06 6.63 16.44
CA ASP A 78 -7.41 6.91 17.82
C ASP A 78 -6.14 7.32 18.58
N ALA A 79 -6.09 8.60 19.00
CA ALA A 79 -4.87 9.25 19.48
C ALA A 79 -3.67 9.05 18.53
N ASP A 80 -2.67 8.28 18.96
CA ASP A 80 -1.47 7.92 18.21
C ASP A 80 -1.54 6.54 17.57
N ILE A 81 -2.64 5.80 17.72
CA ILE A 81 -2.84 4.48 17.13
C ILE A 81 -3.56 4.63 15.79
N CYS A 82 -2.92 4.18 14.72
CA CYS A 82 -3.47 4.12 13.38
C CYS A 82 -3.80 2.68 13.02
N GLN A 83 -5.04 2.44 12.57
CA GLN A 83 -5.51 1.17 12.05
C GLN A 83 -5.92 1.31 10.59
N TRP A 84 -5.37 0.45 9.75
CA TRP A 84 -5.62 0.37 8.32
C TRP A 84 -6.62 -0.74 8.01
N HIS A 85 -7.89 -0.37 7.84
CA HIS A 85 -8.95 -1.31 7.48
C HIS A 85 -8.87 -1.64 5.99
N ARG A 86 -8.07 -2.65 5.64
CA ARG A 86 -7.89 -3.12 4.25
C ARG A 86 -9.23 -3.60 3.69
N LYS A 87 -9.64 -3.02 2.56
CA LYS A 87 -10.85 -3.39 1.82
C LYS A 87 -10.52 -4.08 0.49
N MET A 88 -9.28 -3.93 0.03
CA MET A 88 -8.76 -4.56 -1.17
C MET A 88 -7.29 -4.92 -0.93
N ASP A 89 -6.91 -6.16 -1.23
CA ASP A 89 -5.53 -6.63 -1.15
C ASP A 89 -5.10 -7.21 -2.50
N TYR A 90 -3.82 -6.99 -2.84
CA TYR A 90 -3.19 -7.57 -4.03
C TYR A 90 -2.98 -9.07 -3.87
N GLN A 91 -2.51 -9.50 -2.69
CA GLN A 91 -2.36 -10.90 -2.30
C GLN A 91 -3.56 -11.35 -1.44
N PRO A 92 -3.81 -12.66 -1.26
CA PRO A 92 -4.81 -13.12 -0.30
C PRO A 92 -4.62 -12.48 1.07
N ALA A 93 -5.71 -12.03 1.70
CA ALA A 93 -5.67 -11.48 3.03
C ALA A 93 -5.15 -12.53 4.03
N SER A 94 -4.17 -12.14 4.85
CA SER A 94 -3.64 -13.00 5.92
C SER A 94 -4.56 -13.09 7.13
N GLY A 95 -5.56 -12.20 7.23
CA GLY A 95 -6.48 -12.10 8.37
C GLY A 95 -5.89 -11.37 9.60
N ALA A 96 -4.61 -10.96 9.54
CA ALA A 96 -3.99 -10.16 10.60
C ALA A 96 -4.49 -8.71 10.53
N GLU A 97 -4.67 -8.09 11.69
CA GLU A 97 -4.94 -6.66 11.77
C GLU A 97 -3.72 -5.85 11.31
N ASP A 98 -3.99 -4.74 10.63
CA ASP A 98 -2.98 -3.78 10.21
C ASP A 98 -3.09 -2.54 11.09
N ILE A 99 -2.23 -2.46 12.10
CA ILE A 99 -2.30 -1.48 13.18
C ILE A 99 -0.90 -1.11 13.66
N GLY A 100 -0.66 0.18 13.86
CA GLY A 100 0.63 0.72 14.27
C GLY A 100 0.44 1.97 15.13
N ARG A 101 1.44 2.26 15.96
CA ARG A 101 1.54 3.50 16.73
C ARG A 101 2.41 4.50 15.97
N MET A 102 1.91 5.72 15.83
CA MET A 102 2.42 6.75 14.94
C MET A 102 3.05 7.88 15.75
N HIS A 103 4.32 8.20 15.44
CA HIS A 103 5.06 9.28 16.05
C HIS A 103 5.69 10.18 14.98
N PHE A 104 5.22 11.41 14.87
CA PHE A 104 5.81 12.40 13.97
C PHE A 104 7.02 13.05 14.64
N GLU A 105 8.22 12.72 14.16
CA GLU A 105 9.45 13.43 14.54
C GLU A 105 9.46 14.84 13.94
N THR A 106 8.97 14.96 12.69
CA THR A 106 8.75 16.24 12.00
C THR A 106 7.50 16.13 11.12
N SER A 107 7.12 17.20 10.42
CA SER A 107 6.08 17.10 9.39
C SER A 107 6.47 16.17 8.24
N GLU A 108 7.77 15.97 7.98
CA GLU A 108 8.25 15.19 6.83
C GLU A 108 8.80 13.81 7.23
N CYS A 109 8.88 13.51 8.52
CA CYS A 109 9.40 12.25 9.04
C CYS A 109 8.45 11.66 10.08
N LEU A 110 7.97 10.45 9.80
CA LEU A 110 7.05 9.70 10.63
C LEU A 110 7.68 8.36 11.02
N ILE A 111 7.58 8.03 12.30
CA ILE A 111 7.96 6.74 12.84
C ILE A 111 6.68 5.96 13.14
N GLU A 112 6.59 4.75 12.61
CA GLU A 112 5.58 3.77 12.99
C GLU A 112 6.22 2.70 13.88
N THR A 113 5.53 2.27 14.92
CA THR A 113 5.95 1.16 15.78
C THR A 113 4.82 0.15 15.93
N ALA A 114 5.16 -1.13 15.97
CA ALA A 114 4.21 -2.16 16.36
C ALA A 114 3.71 -1.92 17.79
N LEU A 115 2.46 -2.27 18.09
CA LEU A 115 1.92 -2.12 19.45
C LEU A 115 2.68 -2.96 20.49
N ASP A 116 3.23 -4.11 20.05
CA ASP A 116 4.06 -5.02 20.85
C ASP A 116 5.57 -4.75 20.70
N GLU A 117 5.94 -3.65 20.03
CA GLU A 117 7.33 -3.25 19.78
C GLU A 117 8.15 -4.30 19.01
N SER A 118 7.49 -5.18 18.25
CA SER A 118 8.14 -6.20 17.41
C SER A 118 8.84 -5.62 16.18
N TYR A 119 8.43 -4.43 15.72
CA TYR A 119 9.10 -3.68 14.66
C TYR A 119 8.93 -2.17 14.81
N TYR A 120 9.78 -1.42 14.10
CA TYR A 120 9.52 -0.02 13.77
C TYR A 120 9.83 0.25 12.29
N GLU A 121 9.10 1.20 11.72
CA GLU A 121 9.31 1.72 10.38
C GLU A 121 9.58 3.22 10.43
N ILE A 122 10.41 3.70 9.50
CA ILE A 122 10.60 5.13 9.30
C ILE A 122 10.13 5.50 7.90
N TRP A 123 9.34 6.57 7.85
CA TRP A 123 8.64 7.05 6.67
C TRP A 123 9.02 8.50 6.41
N ASP A 124 9.43 8.79 5.19
CA ASP A 124 9.69 10.14 4.73
C ASP A 124 8.54 10.59 3.81
N ARG A 125 7.99 11.78 4.04
CA ARG A 125 6.97 12.34 3.15
C ARG A 125 7.61 12.78 1.84
N LEU A 126 6.96 12.51 0.72
CA LEU A 126 7.35 13.05 -0.57
C LEU A 126 6.90 14.52 -0.66
N PRO A 127 7.81 15.48 -0.89
CA PRO A 127 7.45 16.91 -0.90
C PRO A 127 6.35 17.25 -1.92
N ASP A 128 6.42 16.66 -3.12
CA ASP A 128 5.49 16.89 -4.22
C ASP A 128 4.10 16.24 -3.97
N SER A 129 3.88 15.63 -2.79
CA SER A 129 2.59 15.03 -2.41
C SER A 129 1.70 15.93 -1.55
N LEU A 130 2.20 17.11 -1.18
CA LEU A 130 1.43 18.11 -0.45
C LEU A 130 0.40 18.79 -1.36
N GLY A 131 -0.66 19.32 -0.75
CA GLY A 131 -1.73 20.03 -1.45
C GLY A 131 -3.02 19.23 -1.54
N VAL A 132 -3.65 19.22 -2.72
CA VAL A 132 -4.97 18.60 -2.91
C VAL A 132 -4.87 17.09 -2.66
N CYS A 133 -5.70 16.60 -1.74
CA CYS A 133 -5.83 15.18 -1.43
C CYS A 133 -7.26 14.73 -1.67
N HIS A 134 -7.44 13.69 -2.49
CA HIS A 134 -8.76 13.14 -2.80
C HIS A 134 -8.71 11.62 -2.87
N GLY A 135 -9.75 10.95 -2.39
CA GLY A 135 -9.87 9.50 -2.45
C GLY A 135 -11.29 9.09 -2.80
N GLN A 136 -11.44 8.19 -3.77
CA GLN A 136 -12.73 7.74 -4.29
C GLN A 136 -12.73 6.24 -4.56
N TRP A 137 -13.76 5.54 -4.05
CA TRP A 137 -14.08 4.19 -4.49
C TRP A 137 -14.81 4.24 -5.84
N LEU A 138 -14.44 3.34 -6.73
CA LEU A 138 -14.95 3.20 -8.09
C LEU A 138 -15.59 1.82 -8.22
N GLN A 139 -16.62 1.72 -9.05
CA GLN A 139 -17.26 0.45 -9.40
C GLN A 139 -17.29 0.34 -10.91
N ALA A 140 -16.85 -0.80 -11.44
CA ALA A 140 -16.87 -1.07 -12.86
C ALA A 140 -18.31 -1.34 -13.33
N MET A 141 -18.65 -0.80 -14.49
CA MET A 141 -20.00 -0.92 -15.07
C MET A 141 -20.27 -2.28 -15.72
N ASN A 142 -19.23 -3.05 -16.01
CA ASN A 142 -19.31 -4.34 -16.67
C ASN A 142 -19.41 -5.49 -15.66
N GLU A 143 -20.12 -6.56 -16.02
CA GLU A 143 -20.22 -7.77 -15.20
C GLU A 143 -19.12 -8.80 -15.55
N PRO A 144 -18.53 -9.52 -14.57
CA PRO A 144 -18.73 -9.33 -13.13
C PRO A 144 -18.14 -7.98 -12.66
N SER A 145 -18.92 -7.26 -11.85
CA SER A 145 -18.55 -5.92 -11.40
C SER A 145 -17.29 -5.93 -10.53
N ARG A 146 -16.35 -5.02 -10.83
CA ARG A 146 -15.07 -4.87 -10.13
C ARG A 146 -15.02 -3.57 -9.34
N GLN A 147 -14.33 -3.60 -8.20
CA GLN A 147 -14.09 -2.39 -7.41
C GLN A 147 -12.75 -1.78 -7.76
N GLY A 148 -12.66 -0.45 -7.70
CA GLY A 148 -11.43 0.30 -7.79
C GLY A 148 -11.33 1.33 -6.67
N CYS A 149 -10.12 1.78 -6.36
CA CYS A 149 -9.87 2.88 -5.44
C CYS A 149 -8.88 3.83 -6.10
N LEU A 150 -9.27 5.08 -6.32
CA LEU A 150 -8.38 6.13 -6.83
C LEU A 150 -8.06 7.10 -5.70
N LEU A 151 -6.78 7.34 -5.47
CA LEU A 151 -6.30 8.30 -4.49
C LEU A 151 -5.32 9.26 -5.17
N LEU A 152 -5.43 10.55 -4.83
CA LEU A 152 -4.65 11.67 -5.34
C LEU A 152 -4.06 12.41 -4.15
N ALA A 153 -2.80 12.81 -4.27
CA ALA A 153 -2.11 13.68 -3.32
C ALA A 153 -0.98 14.44 -4.02
N GLY A 154 -1.16 15.75 -4.22
CA GLY A 154 -0.21 16.57 -5.01
C GLY A 154 -0.04 16.00 -6.42
N ASP A 155 1.22 15.80 -6.84
CA ASP A 155 1.61 15.28 -8.16
C ASP A 155 1.45 13.75 -8.29
N TYR A 156 0.99 13.09 -7.22
CA TYR A 156 0.93 11.63 -7.15
C TYR A 156 -0.49 11.11 -7.14
N PHE A 157 -0.66 9.93 -7.74
CA PHE A 157 -1.84 9.12 -7.51
C PHE A 157 -1.49 7.66 -7.24
N LEU A 158 -2.36 6.99 -6.48
CA LEU A 158 -2.42 5.53 -6.42
C LEU A 158 -3.79 5.09 -6.91
N PHE A 159 -3.81 4.11 -7.81
CA PHE A 159 -5.03 3.47 -8.27
C PHE A 159 -4.95 1.98 -7.95
N ALA A 160 -5.89 1.44 -7.16
CA ALA A 160 -6.03 0.03 -6.88
C ALA A 160 -7.27 -0.53 -7.59
N ALA A 161 -7.20 -1.75 -8.13
CA ALA A 161 -8.36 -2.42 -8.73
C ALA A 161 -8.47 -3.87 -8.27
N SER A 162 -9.69 -4.32 -8.01
CA SER A 162 -9.96 -5.71 -7.66
C SER A 162 -9.77 -6.63 -8.85
N ARG A 163 -9.43 -7.87 -8.55
CA ARG A 163 -9.39 -8.97 -9.51
C ARG A 163 -10.80 -9.19 -10.09
N PRO A 164 -10.93 -9.58 -11.37
CA PRO A 164 -12.21 -10.02 -11.92
C PRO A 164 -12.78 -11.23 -11.16
N THR A 165 -11.88 -12.12 -10.70
CA THR A 165 -12.20 -13.28 -9.87
C THR A 165 -11.49 -13.14 -8.53
N PRO A 166 -12.22 -13.10 -7.39
CA PRO A 166 -11.60 -13.07 -6.06
C PRO A 166 -10.72 -14.30 -5.81
N LEU A 167 -9.64 -14.13 -5.04
CA LEU A 167 -8.87 -15.26 -4.51
C LEU A 167 -9.56 -15.84 -3.28
N THR A 168 -9.50 -17.16 -3.13
CA THR A 168 -9.97 -17.84 -1.91
C THR A 168 -9.06 -17.45 -0.73
N PRO A 169 -9.62 -16.95 0.39
CA PRO A 169 -8.85 -16.69 1.61
C PRO A 169 -8.14 -17.96 2.09
N GLY A 170 -6.87 -17.84 2.50
CA GLY A 170 -6.10 -18.97 3.06
C GLY A 170 -5.65 -20.05 2.07
N ALA A 171 -5.90 -19.90 0.76
CA ALA A 171 -5.38 -20.83 -0.25
C ALA A 171 -3.86 -20.67 -0.39
N ALA A 172 -3.10 -21.53 0.28
CA ALA A 172 -1.68 -21.68 0.06
C ALA A 172 -1.43 -22.64 -1.12
N HIS A 173 -0.54 -22.24 -2.05
CA HIS A 173 0.14 -23.09 -3.03
C HIS A 173 -0.61 -23.58 -4.29
N SER A 174 -1.61 -22.86 -4.81
CA SER A 174 -1.96 -23.00 -6.24
C SER A 174 -1.88 -21.65 -6.94
N PHE A 175 -1.04 -21.59 -7.98
CA PHE A 175 -0.80 -20.37 -8.74
C PHE A 175 -2.07 -19.97 -9.51
N GLN A 176 -2.73 -18.91 -9.06
CA GLN A 176 -3.60 -18.08 -9.87
C GLN A 176 -3.19 -16.62 -9.66
N LEU A 177 -2.32 -16.13 -10.56
CA LEU A 177 -2.02 -14.71 -10.63
C LEU A 177 -3.30 -13.98 -11.02
N ALA A 178 -3.63 -12.92 -10.32
CA ALA A 178 -4.61 -11.99 -10.81
C ALA A 178 -4.16 -10.57 -10.50
N VAL A 179 -4.44 -9.74 -11.48
CA VAL A 179 -3.83 -8.44 -11.63
C VAL A 179 -4.72 -7.44 -10.91
N GLY A 180 -4.29 -7.02 -9.72
CA GLY A 180 -4.68 -5.74 -9.16
C GLY A 180 -3.52 -4.78 -9.38
N ALA A 181 -3.66 -3.78 -10.23
CA ALA A 181 -2.60 -2.80 -10.40
C ALA A 181 -2.69 -1.79 -9.25
N VAL A 182 -1.59 -1.55 -8.54
CA VAL A 182 -1.35 -0.31 -7.80
C VAL A 182 -0.18 0.38 -8.49
N ARG A 183 -0.44 1.50 -9.16
CA ARG A 183 0.58 2.29 -9.85
C ARG A 183 0.69 3.65 -9.21
N LEU A 184 1.92 4.01 -8.84
CA LEU A 184 2.30 5.39 -8.62
C LEU A 184 2.71 5.98 -9.98
N ILE A 185 1.93 6.93 -10.48
CA ILE A 185 2.34 7.72 -11.65
C ILE A 185 2.43 9.15 -11.18
N ARG A 186 3.56 9.78 -11.50
CA ARG A 186 3.76 11.21 -11.30
C ARG A 186 3.22 11.94 -12.51
N ASP A 187 2.38 12.94 -12.31
CA ASP A 187 2.08 13.88 -13.40
C ASP A 187 3.31 14.74 -13.66
N THR A 188 3.88 14.64 -14.85
CA THR A 188 5.04 15.46 -15.27
C THR A 188 4.63 16.61 -16.18
N SER A 189 3.33 16.89 -16.30
CA SER A 189 2.84 17.98 -17.14
C SER A 189 3.22 19.33 -16.52
N PRO A 190 3.81 20.27 -17.28
CA PRO A 190 4.07 21.61 -16.78
C PRO A 190 2.75 22.33 -16.48
N SER A 191 2.72 23.07 -15.36
CA SER A 191 1.58 23.87 -14.89
C SER A 191 1.30 25.12 -15.72
#